data_AF-A0A179IA80-F1
#
_entry.id   AF-A0A179IA80-F1
#
_cell.length_a   1.000
_cell.length_b   1.000
_cell.length_c   1.000
_cell.angle_alpha   90.00
_cell.angle_beta   90.00
_cell.angle_gamma   90.00
#
_symmetry.space_group_name_H-M   'P 1'
#
loop_
_entity.id
_entity.type
_entity.pdbx_description
1 polymer ?
#
loop_
_entity_poly.entity_id
_entity_poly.type
_entity_poly.pdbx_seq_one_letter_code
_entity_poly.pdbx_strand_id
1 'polypeptide(L)'
;MSMDARSGSIACAVDVFRRSDKAQTAEMINQHLRWWRGREDNLVSWTSSLLFALVYIFHLHANTGDGSNFEDIFLCVADTHKFPDHVFIRDMDLVEAFQDEDEDLRDFGQLRQRYYFGEYLTQGALKIEGRCKIVSAQRMVESGLYRIRPEFENFANWARQERPPGANTVGELRASFECDKEQRQGVSRDGLEAALAVGQLFDAPWRLPMAASLVALAGPRTDDDAILMSLAFRTRTSRDADEPDTERGNCSLPDTKFDGDYLLPEVNEYKDIMSSIYQDYYLREFKEHLGSAEAALRNVIASTLNPAFMTHENSETQPSFSSVDVSRENILNRLSTVSMLSSGLEKRLRTKDVDCL
;
A
#
# COMPACT_ATOMS: atom_id res chain seq x y z
N MET A 1 -12.21 -15.97 -11.66
CA MET A 1 -13.35 -15.35 -12.38
C MET A 1 -14.62 -15.96 -11.83
N SER A 2 -15.64 -15.15 -11.50
CA SER A 2 -16.95 -15.67 -11.09
C SER A 2 -17.53 -16.54 -12.21
N MET A 3 -17.92 -17.77 -11.87
CA MET A 3 -18.53 -18.69 -12.84
C MET A 3 -19.95 -18.25 -13.24
N ASP A 4 -20.66 -17.58 -12.34
CA ASP A 4 -22.06 -17.17 -12.55
C ASP A 4 -22.25 -15.89 -13.36
N ALA A 5 -21.28 -14.97 -13.36
CA ALA A 5 -21.37 -13.77 -14.18
C ALA A 5 -21.51 -14.09 -15.69
N ARG A 6 -21.11 -15.30 -16.11
CA ARG A 6 -21.28 -15.79 -17.48
C ARG A 6 -22.64 -16.45 -17.74
N SER A 7 -23.35 -16.91 -16.71
CA SER A 7 -24.60 -17.70 -16.84
C SER A 7 -25.88 -16.87 -16.68
N GLY A 8 -25.80 -15.64 -16.17
CA GLY A 8 -26.96 -14.74 -16.08
C GLY A 8 -28.04 -15.14 -15.06
N SER A 9 -27.69 -15.98 -14.07
CA SER A 9 -28.60 -16.37 -12.98
C SER A 9 -29.12 -15.16 -12.20
N ILE A 10 -30.42 -15.12 -11.88
CA ILE A 10 -31.03 -14.00 -11.11
C ILE A 10 -30.37 -13.84 -9.73
N ALA A 11 -29.86 -14.93 -9.14
CA ALA A 11 -29.15 -14.91 -7.87
C ALA A 11 -27.82 -14.12 -7.94
N CYS A 12 -27.25 -13.92 -9.12
CA CYS A 12 -25.98 -13.19 -9.28
C CYS A 12 -26.13 -11.68 -9.04
N ALA A 13 -27.34 -11.14 -9.22
CA ALA A 13 -27.68 -9.72 -9.07
C ALA A 13 -28.15 -9.34 -7.65
N VAL A 14 -28.37 -10.31 -6.77
CA VAL A 14 -28.79 -10.08 -5.39
C VAL A 14 -27.58 -10.05 -4.48
N ASP A 15 -27.40 -8.94 -3.78
CA ASP A 15 -26.39 -8.77 -2.73
C ASP A 15 -26.42 -9.95 -1.75
N VAL A 16 -25.25 -10.52 -1.46
CA VAL A 16 -25.08 -11.71 -0.60
C VAL A 16 -25.80 -11.57 0.75
N PHE A 17 -25.80 -10.39 1.38
CA PHE A 17 -26.49 -10.16 2.65
C PHE A 17 -28.01 -10.06 2.50
N ARG A 18 -28.51 -9.78 1.30
CA ARG A 18 -29.94 -9.66 0.99
C ARG A 18 -30.58 -10.95 0.48
N ARG A 19 -29.81 -12.02 0.28
CA ARG A 19 -30.35 -13.32 -0.09
C ARG A 19 -31.26 -13.86 1.02
N SER A 20 -32.41 -14.41 0.61
CA SER A 20 -33.44 -14.92 1.52
C SER A 20 -33.07 -16.28 2.12
N ASP A 21 -32.36 -17.11 1.36
CA ASP A 21 -31.89 -18.42 1.83
C ASP A 21 -30.48 -18.27 2.42
N LYS A 22 -30.41 -18.16 3.75
CA LYS A 22 -29.17 -17.93 4.49
C LYS A 22 -28.28 -19.17 4.54
N ALA A 23 -28.87 -20.35 4.71
CA ALA A 23 -28.15 -21.62 4.68
C ALA A 23 -27.50 -21.87 3.31
N GLN A 24 -28.25 -21.69 2.22
CA GLN A 24 -27.68 -21.82 0.87
C GLN A 24 -26.57 -20.79 0.60
N THR A 25 -26.72 -19.58 1.13
CA THR A 25 -25.70 -18.53 1.00
C THR A 25 -24.43 -18.88 1.78
N ALA A 26 -24.57 -19.40 3.00
CA ALA A 26 -23.45 -19.86 3.82
C ALA A 26 -22.71 -21.03 3.16
N GLU A 27 -23.44 -22.01 2.61
CA GLU A 27 -22.88 -23.14 1.86
C GLU A 27 -22.08 -22.64 0.64
N MET A 28 -22.63 -21.70 -0.13
CA MET A 28 -21.95 -21.09 -1.28
C MET A 28 -20.65 -20.38 -0.86
N ILE A 29 -20.69 -19.58 0.21
CA ILE A 29 -19.51 -18.88 0.73
C ILE A 29 -18.44 -19.89 1.17
N ASN A 30 -18.83 -20.93 1.92
CA ASN A 30 -17.92 -21.99 2.36
C ASN A 30 -17.27 -22.71 1.18
N GLN A 31 -18.07 -23.10 0.17
CA GLN A 31 -17.56 -23.73 -1.04
C GLN A 31 -16.59 -22.82 -1.78
N HIS A 32 -16.91 -21.53 -1.94
CA HIS A 32 -16.05 -20.55 -2.59
C HIS A 32 -14.71 -20.40 -1.88
N LEU A 33 -14.74 -20.15 -0.57
CA LEU A 33 -13.53 -19.91 0.23
C LEU A 33 -12.62 -21.13 0.34
N ARG A 34 -13.17 -22.34 0.19
CA ARG A 34 -12.40 -23.60 0.14
C ARG A 34 -11.97 -23.98 -1.28
N TRP A 35 -12.31 -23.16 -2.28
CA TRP A 35 -12.14 -23.43 -3.71
C TRP A 35 -12.72 -24.79 -4.13
N TRP A 36 -13.84 -25.17 -3.52
CA TRP A 36 -14.60 -26.36 -3.89
C TRP A 36 -15.48 -26.06 -5.11
N ARG A 37 -15.72 -27.07 -5.95
CA ARG A 37 -16.60 -26.92 -7.10
C ARG A 37 -18.05 -26.77 -6.63
N GLY A 38 -18.54 -25.53 -6.59
CA GLY A 38 -19.94 -25.19 -6.34
C GLY A 38 -20.78 -25.14 -7.62
N ARG A 39 -22.11 -25.17 -7.47
CA ARG A 39 -23.07 -25.08 -8.59
C ARG A 39 -23.34 -23.64 -9.04
N GLU A 40 -23.32 -22.70 -8.11
CA GLU A 40 -23.62 -21.28 -8.33
C GLU A 40 -22.66 -20.49 -7.43
N ASP A 41 -21.72 -19.77 -8.05
CA ASP A 41 -20.75 -18.92 -7.36
C ASP A 41 -20.57 -17.60 -8.11
N ASN A 42 -21.06 -16.52 -7.47
CA ASN A 42 -20.96 -15.16 -7.97
C ASN A 42 -19.84 -14.36 -7.29
N LEU A 43 -18.93 -15.00 -6.56
CA LEU A 43 -17.84 -14.32 -5.85
C LEU A 43 -16.54 -14.35 -6.66
N VAL A 44 -15.67 -13.39 -6.37
CA VAL A 44 -14.30 -13.33 -6.88
C VAL A 44 -13.38 -12.97 -5.73
N SER A 45 -12.43 -13.86 -5.45
CA SER A 45 -11.37 -13.64 -4.47
C SER A 45 -10.32 -12.63 -4.94
N TRP A 46 -9.94 -11.78 -4.01
CA TRP A 46 -8.82 -10.84 -4.05
C TRP A 46 -8.00 -11.03 -2.78
N THR A 47 -6.75 -10.59 -2.78
CA THR A 47 -5.89 -10.64 -1.59
C THR A 47 -5.16 -9.33 -1.38
N SER A 48 -5.01 -8.91 -0.13
CA SER A 48 -4.11 -7.82 0.27
C SER A 48 -2.67 -8.31 0.53
N SER A 49 -2.42 -9.62 0.53
CA SER A 49 -1.10 -10.21 0.74
C SER A 49 -0.41 -10.47 -0.60
N LEU A 50 0.57 -9.63 -0.94
CA LEU A 50 1.41 -9.87 -2.12
C LEU A 50 2.19 -11.18 -1.98
N LEU A 51 2.62 -11.56 -0.77
CA LEU A 51 3.29 -12.83 -0.52
C LEU A 51 2.42 -14.01 -0.95
N PHE A 52 1.15 -14.02 -0.52
CA PHE A 52 0.21 -15.07 -0.91
C PHE A 52 -0.03 -15.07 -2.42
N ALA A 53 -0.23 -13.91 -3.04
CA ALA A 53 -0.42 -13.82 -4.49
C ALA A 53 0.76 -14.38 -5.29
N LEU A 54 2.00 -14.09 -4.85
CA LEU A 54 3.22 -14.61 -5.50
C LEU A 54 3.37 -16.12 -5.30
N VAL A 55 3.12 -16.64 -4.09
CA VAL A 55 3.12 -18.10 -3.87
C VAL A 55 2.03 -18.78 -4.72
N TYR A 56 0.88 -18.15 -4.88
CA TYR A 56 -0.20 -18.67 -5.71
C TYR A 56 0.17 -18.72 -7.20
N ILE A 57 0.98 -17.78 -7.70
CA ILE A 57 1.53 -17.86 -9.08
C ILE A 57 2.33 -19.16 -9.28
N PHE A 58 3.21 -19.51 -8.34
CA PHE A 58 3.98 -20.75 -8.41
C PHE A 58 3.10 -21.99 -8.23
N HIS A 59 2.07 -21.89 -7.38
CA HIS A 59 1.07 -22.93 -7.23
C HIS A 59 0.35 -23.21 -8.55
N LEU A 60 -0.15 -22.19 -9.24
CA LEU A 60 -0.83 -22.32 -10.54
C LEU A 60 0.09 -22.97 -11.58
N HIS A 61 1.34 -22.51 -11.65
CA HIS A 61 2.34 -23.08 -12.54
C HIS A 61 2.56 -24.57 -12.25
N ALA A 62 2.70 -24.97 -10.99
CA ALA A 62 2.94 -26.36 -10.61
C ALA A 62 1.70 -27.26 -10.66
N ASN A 63 0.49 -26.69 -10.74
CA ASN A 63 -0.76 -27.44 -10.69
C ASN A 63 -0.97 -28.23 -11.99
N THR A 64 -1.32 -29.52 -11.93
CA THR A 64 -1.58 -30.30 -13.17
C THR A 64 -2.91 -29.97 -13.83
N GLY A 65 -3.86 -29.36 -13.11
CA GLY A 65 -5.14 -28.93 -13.64
C GLY A 65 -5.12 -27.54 -14.30
N ASP A 66 -4.27 -26.63 -13.82
CA ASP A 66 -4.04 -25.33 -14.44
C ASP A 66 -2.78 -25.39 -15.30
N GLY A 67 -1.62 -25.40 -14.65
CA GLY A 67 -0.35 -25.71 -15.27
C GLY A 67 0.15 -24.63 -16.23
N SER A 68 -0.42 -23.43 -16.17
CA SER A 68 -0.07 -22.30 -17.02
C SER A 68 1.41 -21.94 -16.94
N ASN A 69 1.98 -21.48 -18.05
CA ASN A 69 3.33 -20.91 -18.04
C ASN A 69 3.32 -19.55 -17.35
N PHE A 70 4.46 -19.08 -16.87
CA PHE A 70 4.55 -17.76 -16.21
C PHE A 70 4.15 -16.59 -17.12
N GLU A 71 4.24 -16.75 -18.44
CA GLU A 71 3.77 -15.74 -19.41
C GLU A 71 2.24 -15.61 -19.45
N ASP A 72 1.53 -16.68 -19.07
CA ASP A 72 0.06 -16.78 -19.08
C ASP A 72 -0.57 -16.50 -17.70
N ILE A 73 0.25 -16.36 -16.65
CA ILE A 73 -0.18 -16.02 -15.30
C ILE A 73 0.07 -14.53 -15.06
N PHE A 74 -0.95 -13.81 -14.60
CA PHE A 74 -0.88 -12.36 -14.41
C PHE A 74 -1.23 -11.95 -12.98
N LEU A 75 -0.44 -11.03 -12.43
CA LEU A 75 -0.77 -10.33 -11.20
C LEU A 75 -1.57 -9.07 -11.54
N CYS A 76 -2.80 -9.00 -11.03
CA CYS A 76 -3.68 -7.83 -11.16
C CYS A 76 -3.75 -7.09 -9.82
N VAL A 77 -3.38 -5.82 -9.82
CA VAL A 77 -3.41 -4.94 -8.65
C VAL A 77 -4.49 -3.89 -8.89
N ALA A 78 -5.48 -3.83 -8.00
CA ALA A 78 -6.62 -2.93 -8.12
C ALA A 78 -6.51 -1.78 -7.12
N ASP A 79 -6.92 -0.58 -7.57
CA ASP A 79 -7.08 0.58 -6.70
C ASP A 79 -8.49 0.61 -6.10
N THR A 80 -8.60 0.24 -4.84
CA THR A 80 -9.90 0.14 -4.16
C THR A 80 -10.62 1.49 -4.06
N HIS A 81 -9.90 2.62 -4.05
CA HIS A 81 -10.49 3.97 -4.01
C HIS A 81 -11.26 4.34 -5.27
N LYS A 82 -10.97 3.66 -6.38
CA LYS A 82 -11.68 3.85 -7.66
C LYS A 82 -12.96 3.05 -7.76
N PHE A 83 -13.33 2.32 -6.71
CA PHE A 83 -14.57 1.59 -6.61
C PHE A 83 -15.49 2.23 -5.57
N PRO A 84 -16.82 2.09 -5.72
CA PRO A 84 -17.76 2.46 -4.67
C PRO A 84 -17.41 1.77 -3.34
N ASP A 85 -17.78 2.41 -2.24
CA ASP A 85 -17.66 1.82 -0.91
C ASP A 85 -18.35 0.46 -0.84
N HIS A 86 -17.79 -0.44 -0.04
CA HIS A 86 -18.32 -1.79 0.23
C HIS A 86 -18.33 -2.77 -0.96
N VAL A 87 -17.63 -2.47 -2.06
CA VAL A 87 -17.45 -3.41 -3.18
C VAL A 87 -16.59 -4.62 -2.77
N PHE A 88 -15.56 -4.39 -1.96
CA PHE A 88 -14.67 -5.41 -1.43
C PHE A 88 -15.08 -5.71 0.01
N ILE A 89 -15.43 -6.96 0.29
CA ILE A 89 -15.85 -7.41 1.63
C ILE A 89 -14.80 -8.40 2.12
N ARG A 90 -14.34 -8.29 3.36
CA ARG A 90 -13.38 -9.28 3.91
C ARG A 90 -14.06 -10.64 4.01
N ASP A 91 -13.33 -11.71 3.69
CA ASP A 91 -13.84 -13.07 3.86
C ASP A 91 -14.30 -13.33 5.31
N MET A 92 -13.55 -12.83 6.30
CA MET A 92 -13.88 -12.99 7.72
C MET A 92 -15.15 -12.25 8.14
N ASP A 93 -15.48 -11.12 7.52
CA ASP A 93 -16.76 -10.44 7.77
C ASP A 93 -17.94 -11.27 7.25
N LEU A 94 -17.75 -11.98 6.12
CA LEU A 94 -18.74 -12.92 5.59
C LEU A 94 -18.85 -14.17 6.44
N VAL A 95 -17.73 -14.74 6.88
CA VAL A 95 -17.73 -15.89 7.80
C VAL A 95 -18.47 -15.51 9.07
N GLU A 96 -18.15 -14.38 9.70
CA GLU A 96 -18.81 -13.93 10.93
C GLU A 96 -20.32 -13.77 10.76
N ALA A 97 -20.76 -13.23 9.62
CA ALA A 97 -22.17 -12.98 9.34
C ALA A 97 -22.99 -14.26 9.03
N PHE A 98 -22.36 -15.36 8.63
CA PHE A 98 -23.04 -16.57 8.15
C PHE A 98 -22.63 -17.87 8.87
N GLN A 99 -21.67 -17.84 9.79
CA GLN A 99 -21.18 -19.03 10.51
C GLN A 99 -22.25 -19.79 11.31
N ASP A 100 -23.34 -19.15 11.72
CA ASP A 100 -24.42 -19.81 12.46
C ASP A 100 -25.32 -20.67 11.55
N GLU A 101 -25.22 -20.49 10.24
CA GLU A 101 -26.04 -21.15 9.22
C GLU A 101 -25.35 -22.38 8.60
N ASP A 102 -24.03 -22.52 8.76
CA ASP A 102 -23.22 -23.60 8.18
C ASP A 102 -22.02 -23.94 9.11
N GLU A 103 -21.99 -25.18 9.61
CA GLU A 103 -20.94 -25.63 10.55
C GLU A 103 -19.55 -25.69 9.90
N ASP A 104 -19.47 -26.05 8.61
CA ASP A 104 -18.21 -26.13 7.88
C ASP A 104 -17.62 -24.73 7.61
N LEU A 105 -18.48 -23.71 7.46
CA LEU A 105 -18.10 -22.30 7.37
C LEU A 105 -17.56 -21.78 8.71
N ARG A 106 -18.20 -22.14 9.81
CA ARG A 106 -17.70 -21.83 11.16
C ARG A 106 -16.32 -22.45 11.41
N ASP A 107 -16.14 -23.72 11.03
CA ASP A 107 -14.86 -24.41 11.11
C ASP A 107 -13.81 -23.78 10.19
N PHE A 108 -14.23 -23.28 9.03
CA PHE A 108 -13.35 -22.51 8.15
C PHE A 108 -12.87 -21.22 8.82
N GLY A 109 -13.75 -20.50 9.53
CA GLY A 109 -13.38 -19.33 10.32
C GLY A 109 -12.29 -19.62 11.36
N GLN A 110 -12.38 -20.77 12.04
CA GLN A 110 -11.34 -21.20 12.98
C GLN A 110 -10.01 -21.51 12.29
N LEU A 111 -10.05 -22.15 11.11
CA LEU A 111 -8.85 -22.40 10.31
C LEU A 111 -8.13 -21.09 9.91
N ARG A 112 -8.90 -20.04 9.60
CA ARG A 112 -8.37 -18.73 9.22
C ARG A 112 -7.63 -18.01 10.33
N GLN A 113 -7.89 -18.33 11.60
CA GLN A 113 -7.11 -17.79 12.72
C GLN A 113 -5.62 -18.20 12.67
N ARG A 114 -5.28 -19.25 11.91
CA ARG A 114 -3.90 -19.69 11.69
C ARG A 114 -3.41 -19.48 10.26
N TYR A 115 -4.31 -19.53 9.28
CA TYR A 115 -4.00 -19.46 7.85
C TYR A 115 -4.74 -18.32 7.15
N TYR A 116 -4.59 -17.10 7.67
CA TYR A 116 -5.19 -15.93 7.06
C TYR A 116 -4.36 -15.41 5.88
N PHE A 117 -5.01 -15.16 4.74
CA PHE A 117 -4.34 -14.70 3.52
C PHE A 117 -4.76 -13.29 3.10
N GLY A 118 -5.47 -12.56 3.97
CA GLY A 118 -5.96 -11.21 3.66
C GLY A 118 -6.95 -11.21 2.51
N GLU A 119 -7.89 -12.17 2.51
CA GLU A 119 -8.82 -12.35 1.39
C GLU A 119 -9.98 -11.36 1.45
N TYR A 120 -10.30 -10.79 0.29
CA TYR A 120 -11.46 -9.94 0.08
C TYR A 120 -12.26 -10.52 -1.08
N LEU A 121 -13.58 -10.45 -0.98
CA LEU A 121 -14.49 -10.94 -2.00
C LEU A 121 -15.20 -9.76 -2.65
N THR A 122 -15.35 -9.83 -3.97
CA THR A 122 -16.26 -8.98 -4.73
C THR A 122 -17.35 -9.84 -5.34
N GLN A 123 -18.55 -9.28 -5.48
CA GLN A 123 -19.67 -9.96 -6.11
C GLN A 123 -19.83 -9.60 -7.59
N GLY A 124 -20.01 -10.61 -8.44
CA GLY A 124 -20.29 -10.49 -9.86
C GLY A 124 -19.07 -10.07 -10.69
N ALA A 125 -19.35 -9.46 -11.85
CA ALA A 125 -18.31 -8.94 -12.73
C ALA A 125 -17.86 -7.54 -12.28
N LEU A 126 -16.60 -7.42 -11.91
CA LEU A 126 -15.99 -6.13 -11.56
C LEU A 126 -15.41 -5.44 -12.80
N LYS A 127 -15.83 -4.21 -13.09
CA LYS A 127 -15.23 -3.40 -14.15
C LYS A 127 -13.89 -2.83 -13.67
N ILE A 128 -12.79 -3.50 -14.04
CA ILE A 128 -11.43 -3.16 -13.60
C ILE A 128 -10.66 -2.26 -14.58
N GLU A 129 -11.17 -2.05 -15.79
CA GLU A 129 -10.53 -1.20 -16.81
C GLU A 129 -10.27 0.22 -16.28
N GLY A 130 -9.02 0.68 -16.40
CA GLY A 130 -8.57 1.99 -15.89
C GLY A 130 -8.44 2.08 -14.36
N ARG A 131 -8.74 0.99 -13.63
CA ARG A 131 -8.73 0.92 -12.15
C ARG A 131 -7.76 -0.12 -11.60
N CYS A 132 -7.04 -0.81 -12.48
CA CYS A 132 -6.05 -1.80 -12.12
C CYS A 132 -4.81 -1.68 -12.99
N LYS A 133 -3.77 -2.39 -12.58
CA LYS A 133 -2.60 -2.68 -13.40
C LYS A 133 -2.34 -4.18 -13.38
N ILE A 134 -1.95 -4.68 -14.54
CA ILE A 134 -1.76 -6.11 -14.79
C ILE A 134 -0.33 -6.30 -15.31
N VAL A 135 0.41 -7.21 -14.70
CA VAL A 135 1.78 -7.58 -15.09
C VAL A 135 1.89 -9.10 -15.10
N SER A 136 2.52 -9.68 -16.13
CA SER A 136 2.74 -11.14 -16.18
C SER A 136 3.80 -11.59 -15.17
N ALA A 137 3.65 -12.81 -14.65
CA ALA A 137 4.60 -13.42 -13.74
C ALA A 137 5.99 -13.52 -14.38
N GLN A 138 6.06 -13.86 -15.67
CA GLN A 138 7.31 -13.95 -16.42
C GLN A 138 8.11 -12.65 -16.35
N ARG A 139 7.46 -11.49 -16.58
CA ARG A 139 8.15 -10.19 -16.52
C ARG A 139 8.68 -9.87 -15.12
N MET A 140 7.95 -10.27 -14.08
CA MET A 140 8.42 -10.10 -12.70
C MET A 140 9.65 -10.97 -12.42
N VAL A 141 9.63 -12.24 -12.85
CA VAL A 141 10.78 -13.16 -12.76
C VAL A 141 12.00 -12.61 -13.48
N GLU A 142 11.84 -12.18 -14.74
CA GLU A 142 12.91 -11.60 -15.56
C GLU A 142 13.47 -10.30 -14.96
N SER A 143 12.64 -9.55 -14.24
CA SER A 143 13.04 -8.31 -13.55
C SER A 143 13.71 -8.57 -12.19
N GLY A 144 13.89 -9.83 -11.80
CA GLY A 144 14.69 -10.23 -10.65
C GLY A 144 13.89 -10.63 -9.41
N LEU A 145 12.64 -11.07 -9.54
CA LEU A 145 11.80 -11.52 -8.41
C LEU A 145 12.54 -12.47 -7.44
N TYR A 146 13.38 -13.38 -7.94
CA TYR A 146 14.13 -14.33 -7.11
C TYR A 146 15.26 -13.67 -6.29
N ARG A 147 15.77 -12.51 -6.72
CA ARG A 147 16.78 -11.75 -5.95
C ARG A 147 16.16 -11.06 -4.73
N ILE A 148 14.87 -10.77 -4.79
CA ILE A 148 14.10 -10.19 -3.69
C ILE A 148 13.89 -11.27 -2.61
N ARG A 149 13.52 -12.48 -3.04
CA ARG A 149 13.30 -13.62 -2.15
C ARG A 149 13.74 -14.93 -2.83
N PRO A 150 14.93 -15.46 -2.50
CA PRO A 150 15.51 -16.64 -3.17
C PRO A 150 14.63 -17.89 -3.13
N GLU A 151 13.80 -18.05 -2.11
CA GLU A 151 12.87 -19.18 -1.97
C GLU A 151 11.95 -19.34 -3.19
N PHE A 152 11.62 -18.24 -3.87
CA PHE A 152 10.80 -18.24 -5.09
C PHE A 152 11.43 -18.99 -6.27
N GLU A 153 12.76 -19.05 -6.35
CA GLU A 153 13.45 -19.84 -7.38
C GLU A 153 13.20 -21.35 -7.19
N ASN A 154 13.15 -21.81 -5.93
CA ASN A 154 12.80 -23.19 -5.63
C ASN A 154 11.34 -23.48 -5.99
N PHE A 155 10.44 -22.52 -5.77
CA PHE A 155 9.01 -22.68 -6.06
C PHE A 155 8.73 -22.74 -7.55
N ALA A 156 9.49 -21.99 -8.36
CA ALA A 156 9.41 -22.07 -9.80
C ALA A 156 9.74 -23.46 -10.37
N ASN A 157 10.49 -24.26 -9.61
CA ASN A 157 10.91 -25.62 -9.98
C ASN A 157 10.08 -26.71 -9.25
N TRP A 158 8.95 -26.38 -8.64
CA TRP A 158 8.08 -27.38 -8.03
C TRP A 158 7.64 -28.44 -9.04
N ALA A 159 7.65 -29.70 -8.59
CA ALA A 159 7.16 -30.81 -9.38
C ALA A 159 5.67 -30.62 -9.71
N ARG A 160 5.29 -30.93 -10.95
CA ARG A 160 3.90 -30.89 -11.40
C ARG A 160 3.07 -31.89 -10.61
N GLN A 161 2.04 -31.42 -9.91
CA GLN A 161 1.14 -32.26 -9.11
C GLN A 161 -0.26 -31.64 -8.98
N GLU A 162 -1.26 -32.43 -8.60
CA GLU A 162 -2.65 -31.98 -8.50
C GLU A 162 -2.87 -30.94 -7.40
N ARG A 163 -2.11 -31.05 -6.30
CA ARG A 163 -2.17 -30.14 -5.15
C ARG A 163 -0.77 -29.67 -4.75
N PRO A 164 -0.18 -28.72 -5.50
CA PRO A 164 1.11 -28.16 -5.15
C PRO A 164 1.08 -27.47 -3.78
N PRO A 165 2.26 -27.21 -3.17
CA PRO A 165 2.33 -26.42 -1.94
C PRO A 165 1.67 -25.04 -2.11
N GLY A 166 1.22 -24.46 -1.00
CA GLY A 166 0.46 -23.20 -0.99
C GLY A 166 0.39 -22.61 0.41
N ALA A 167 -0.72 -22.84 1.12
CA ALA A 167 -0.97 -22.31 2.47
C ALA A 167 0.19 -22.51 3.46
N ASN A 168 0.73 -23.72 3.55
CA ASN A 168 1.85 -24.01 4.46
C ASN A 168 3.13 -23.26 4.06
N THR A 169 3.41 -23.14 2.75
CA THR A 169 4.56 -22.39 2.24
C THR A 169 4.46 -20.92 2.62
N VAL A 170 3.28 -20.31 2.55
CA VAL A 170 3.08 -18.94 3.03
C VAL A 170 3.37 -18.84 4.53
N GLY A 171 2.91 -19.81 5.33
CA GLY A 171 3.22 -19.88 6.76
C GLY A 171 4.72 -19.99 7.04
N GLU A 172 5.43 -20.85 6.32
CA GLU A 172 6.89 -21.01 6.43
C GLU A 172 7.64 -19.72 6.08
N LEU A 173 7.21 -19.04 5.01
CA LEU A 173 7.77 -17.73 4.63
C LEU A 173 7.46 -16.64 5.65
N ARG A 174 6.35 -16.75 6.40
CA ARG A 174 6.02 -15.82 7.47
C ARG A 174 6.76 -16.10 8.77
N ALA A 175 7.27 -17.31 8.98
CA ALA A 175 8.07 -17.64 10.16
C ALA A 175 9.32 -16.76 10.28
N SER A 176 9.86 -16.24 9.16
CA SER A 176 10.97 -15.28 9.18
C SER A 176 10.63 -13.94 9.83
N PHE A 177 9.35 -13.64 10.04
CA PHE A 177 8.87 -12.43 10.71
C PHE A 177 8.60 -12.66 12.21
N GLU A 178 8.77 -13.88 12.72
CA GLU A 178 8.55 -14.18 14.14
C GLU A 178 9.70 -13.69 15.04
N CYS A 179 10.90 -13.49 14.49
CA CYS A 179 12.01 -12.90 15.24
C CYS A 179 11.89 -11.37 15.35
N ASP A 180 12.54 -10.84 16.39
CA ASP A 180 12.64 -9.40 16.64
C ASP A 180 13.14 -8.68 15.38
N LYS A 181 12.53 -7.54 15.05
CA LYS A 181 12.87 -6.78 13.83
C LYS A 181 14.37 -6.51 13.77
N GLU A 182 14.99 -6.19 14.90
CA GLU A 182 16.41 -5.86 15.02
C GLU A 182 17.35 -7.02 14.70
N GLN A 183 16.84 -8.25 14.73
CA GLN A 183 17.60 -9.46 14.43
C GLN A 183 17.42 -9.92 12.97
N ARG A 184 16.46 -9.33 12.25
CA ARG A 184 16.21 -9.67 10.83
C ARG A 184 17.33 -9.14 9.95
N GLN A 185 17.63 -9.91 8.91
CA GLN A 185 18.53 -9.45 7.86
C GLN A 185 17.80 -8.43 6.99
N GLY A 186 18.45 -7.29 6.74
CA GLY A 186 17.95 -6.30 5.79
C GLY A 186 17.87 -6.86 4.37
N VAL A 187 17.12 -6.17 3.51
CA VAL A 187 17.06 -6.51 2.08
C VAL A 187 18.44 -6.30 1.47
N SER A 188 18.93 -7.30 0.72
CA SER A 188 20.20 -7.16 0.01
C SER A 188 20.11 -6.03 -1.02
N ARG A 189 21.25 -5.41 -1.36
CA ARG A 189 21.29 -4.38 -2.40
C ARG A 189 20.70 -4.88 -3.72
N ASP A 190 21.03 -6.10 -4.13
CA ASP A 190 20.53 -6.71 -5.35
C ASP A 190 19.02 -6.98 -5.27
N GLY A 191 18.51 -7.36 -4.09
CA GLY A 191 17.08 -7.52 -3.83
C GLY A 191 16.33 -6.18 -3.88
N LEU A 192 16.92 -5.11 -3.37
CA LEU A 192 16.35 -3.76 -3.44
C LEU A 192 16.31 -3.23 -4.88
N GLU A 193 17.40 -3.42 -5.64
CA GLU A 193 17.45 -3.07 -7.07
C GLU A 193 16.43 -3.89 -7.88
N ALA A 194 16.25 -5.17 -7.56
CA ALA A 194 15.22 -6.01 -8.18
C ALA A 194 13.79 -5.58 -7.81
N ALA A 195 13.53 -5.21 -6.55
CA ALA A 195 12.22 -4.72 -6.12
C ALA A 195 11.83 -3.42 -6.85
N LEU A 196 12.81 -2.52 -7.06
CA LEU A 196 12.62 -1.32 -7.87
C LEU A 196 12.35 -1.67 -9.34
N ALA A 197 13.10 -2.61 -9.93
CA ALA A 197 12.93 -3.04 -11.31
C ALA A 197 11.56 -3.70 -11.55
N VAL A 198 11.11 -4.56 -10.64
CA VAL A 198 9.76 -5.14 -10.70
C VAL A 198 8.70 -4.07 -10.49
N GLY A 199 8.89 -3.15 -9.55
CA GLY A 199 7.97 -2.02 -9.32
C GLY A 199 7.77 -1.15 -10.58
N GLN A 200 8.83 -0.92 -11.36
CA GLN A 200 8.75 -0.17 -12.62
C GLN A 200 7.81 -0.81 -13.65
N LEU A 201 7.56 -2.12 -13.60
CA LEU A 201 6.62 -2.79 -14.51
C LEU A 201 5.17 -2.29 -14.33
N PHE A 202 4.85 -1.74 -13.15
CA PHE A 202 3.50 -1.31 -12.81
C PHE A 202 3.21 0.15 -13.20
N ASP A 203 4.24 0.96 -13.47
CA ASP A 203 4.18 2.40 -13.71
C ASP A 203 3.52 3.20 -12.56
N ALA A 204 3.62 4.53 -12.59
CA ALA A 204 2.87 5.36 -11.66
C ALA A 204 1.34 5.20 -11.90
N PRO A 205 0.50 5.20 -10.84
CA PRO A 205 0.84 5.41 -9.42
C PRO A 205 1.15 4.13 -8.62
N TRP A 206 1.33 2.98 -9.28
CA TRP A 206 1.51 1.68 -8.61
C TRP A 206 2.96 1.30 -8.36
N ARG A 207 3.89 1.96 -9.06
CA ARG A 207 5.31 1.69 -9.01
C ARG A 207 5.85 1.71 -7.58
N LEU A 208 5.60 2.78 -6.83
CA LEU A 208 6.08 2.90 -5.45
C LEU A 208 5.40 1.90 -4.48
N PRO A 209 4.05 1.78 -4.44
CA PRO A 209 3.37 0.76 -3.64
C PRO A 209 3.87 -0.67 -3.90
N MET A 210 4.10 -1.03 -5.17
CA MET A 210 4.57 -2.36 -5.53
C MET A 210 6.02 -2.59 -5.13
N ALA A 211 6.91 -1.61 -5.34
CA ALA A 211 8.30 -1.72 -4.90
C ALA A 211 8.38 -1.86 -3.37
N ALA A 212 7.62 -1.06 -2.61
CA ALA A 212 7.57 -1.15 -1.16
C ALA A 212 6.98 -2.50 -0.69
N SER A 213 5.93 -3.00 -1.34
CA SER A 213 5.34 -4.30 -1.00
C SER A 213 6.33 -5.44 -1.24
N LEU A 214 7.12 -5.38 -2.31
CA LEU A 214 8.15 -6.36 -2.63
C LEU A 214 9.31 -6.34 -1.62
N VAL A 215 9.76 -5.14 -1.24
CA VAL A 215 10.76 -4.96 -0.17
C VAL A 215 10.26 -5.53 1.14
N ALA A 216 8.98 -5.31 1.49
CA ALA A 216 8.36 -5.85 2.70
C ALA A 216 8.37 -7.38 2.78
N LEU A 217 8.37 -8.08 1.63
CA LEU A 217 8.40 -9.55 1.58
C LEU A 217 9.66 -10.15 2.21
N ALA A 218 10.75 -9.40 2.25
CA ALA A 218 12.01 -9.86 2.85
C ALA A 218 12.05 -9.70 4.38
N GLY A 219 11.02 -9.08 4.98
CA GLY A 219 11.01 -8.76 6.42
C GLY A 219 12.12 -7.78 6.83
N PRO A 220 12.31 -6.66 6.12
CA PRO A 220 13.40 -5.73 6.39
C PRO A 220 13.26 -5.07 7.75
N ARG A 221 14.37 -4.50 8.21
CA ARG A 221 14.38 -3.52 9.29
C ARG A 221 13.81 -2.22 8.71
N THR A 222 12.67 -1.78 9.21
CA THR A 222 11.95 -0.61 8.66
C THR A 222 12.76 0.69 8.76
N ASP A 223 13.74 0.76 9.67
CA ASP A 223 14.67 1.88 9.87
C ASP A 223 15.89 1.87 8.95
N ASP A 224 15.95 0.97 7.96
CA ASP A 224 17.05 0.93 7.00
C ASP A 224 17.03 2.17 6.08
N ASP A 225 17.87 3.15 6.39
CA ASP A 225 18.07 4.36 5.59
C ASP A 225 18.30 4.05 4.10
N ALA A 226 18.96 2.93 3.76
CA ALA A 226 19.19 2.57 2.36
C ALA A 226 17.89 2.21 1.63
N ILE A 227 16.95 1.57 2.32
CA ILE A 227 15.61 1.26 1.80
C ILE A 227 14.83 2.54 1.58
N LEU A 228 14.78 3.41 2.60
CA LEU A 228 14.09 4.70 2.51
C LEU A 228 14.68 5.53 1.38
N MET A 229 16.01 5.67 1.32
CA MET A 229 16.67 6.44 0.26
C MET A 229 16.43 5.85 -1.13
N SER A 230 16.41 4.53 -1.28
CA SER A 230 16.19 3.91 -2.58
C SER A 230 14.74 4.04 -3.05
N LEU A 231 13.77 3.76 -2.19
CA LEU A 231 12.35 3.88 -2.53
C LEU A 231 11.92 5.34 -2.70
N ALA A 232 12.47 6.24 -1.88
CA ALA A 232 12.19 7.66 -1.96
C ALA A 232 12.79 8.28 -3.24
N PHE A 233 14.06 8.02 -3.56
CA PHE A 233 14.75 8.77 -4.62
C PHE A 233 14.87 8.05 -5.96
N ARG A 234 14.95 6.72 -5.98
CA ARG A 234 15.27 5.96 -7.21
C ARG A 234 14.04 5.42 -7.92
N THR A 235 12.87 5.57 -7.33
CA THR A 235 11.61 5.26 -8.02
C THR A 235 11.29 6.31 -9.09
N ARG A 236 11.75 7.56 -8.94
CA ARG A 236 11.56 8.60 -9.97
C ARG A 236 12.40 8.33 -11.21
N THR A 237 11.79 8.43 -12.38
CA THR A 237 12.53 8.44 -13.64
C THR A 237 12.96 9.88 -13.98
N SER A 238 13.95 10.02 -14.86
CA SER A 238 14.37 11.35 -15.37
C SER A 238 13.23 12.13 -16.02
N ARG A 239 12.19 11.42 -16.47
CA ARG A 239 10.97 11.98 -17.05
C ARG A 239 10.06 12.63 -16.00
N ASP A 240 10.20 12.23 -14.74
CA ASP A 240 9.37 12.68 -13.62
C ASP A 240 10.03 13.84 -12.83
N ALA A 241 11.16 14.38 -13.29
CA ALA A 241 11.95 15.35 -12.52
C ALA A 241 11.23 16.70 -12.30
N ASP A 242 10.41 17.12 -13.27
CA ASP A 242 9.69 18.40 -13.24
C ASP A 242 8.27 18.30 -12.64
N GLU A 243 7.79 17.08 -12.35
CA GLU A 243 6.46 16.87 -11.76
C GLU A 243 6.52 16.80 -10.22
N PRO A 244 5.47 17.25 -9.51
CA PRO A 244 5.37 17.06 -8.06
C PRO A 244 5.44 15.58 -7.72
N ASP A 245 6.01 15.24 -6.56
CA ASP A 245 6.15 13.84 -6.12
C ASP A 245 4.82 13.24 -5.64
N THR A 246 3.90 13.06 -6.57
CA THR A 246 2.54 12.61 -6.26
C THR A 246 2.52 11.20 -5.72
N GLU A 247 3.45 10.32 -6.12
CA GLU A 247 3.52 8.96 -5.58
C GLU A 247 3.82 8.96 -4.08
N ARG A 248 4.84 9.70 -3.63
CA ARG A 248 5.12 9.82 -2.18
C ARG A 248 4.03 10.61 -1.44
N GLY A 249 3.48 11.65 -2.07
CA GLY A 249 2.35 12.41 -1.51
C GLY A 249 1.09 11.56 -1.31
N ASN A 250 0.86 10.56 -2.17
CA ASN A 250 -0.28 9.64 -2.09
C ASN A 250 -0.08 8.49 -1.09
N CYS A 251 1.08 8.38 -0.43
CA CYS A 251 1.35 7.37 0.61
C CYS A 251 0.68 7.70 1.97
N SER A 252 -0.30 8.61 1.97
CA SER A 252 -1.03 9.07 3.14
C SER A 252 -1.73 7.90 3.86
N LEU A 253 -1.35 7.69 5.13
CA LEU A 253 -1.95 6.65 5.99
C LEU A 253 -3.46 6.83 6.26
N PRO A 254 -4.01 8.05 6.41
CA PRO A 254 -5.45 8.25 6.53
C PRO A 254 -6.27 7.64 5.39
N ASP A 255 -5.71 7.63 4.18
CA ASP A 255 -6.39 7.16 2.98
C ASP A 255 -6.21 5.65 2.81
N THR A 256 -5.11 5.08 3.32
CA THR A 256 -4.81 3.67 3.14
C THR A 256 -5.25 2.82 4.33
N LYS A 257 -6.49 2.34 4.29
CA LYS A 257 -7.05 1.42 5.29
C LYS A 257 -6.52 0.01 5.08
N PHE A 258 -5.43 -0.33 5.77
CA PHE A 258 -5.02 -1.72 5.94
C PHE A 258 -5.54 -2.23 7.28
N ASP A 259 -6.42 -3.23 7.24
CA ASP A 259 -6.59 -4.13 8.37
C ASP A 259 -5.36 -5.02 8.44
N GLY A 260 -4.30 -4.45 9.02
CA GLY A 260 -3.08 -5.13 9.41
C GLY A 260 -3.40 -6.05 10.58
N ASP A 261 -4.00 -7.18 10.27
CA ASP A 261 -4.12 -8.28 11.20
C ASP A 261 -2.69 -8.74 11.57
N TYR A 262 -2.46 -9.14 12.82
CA TYR A 262 -1.19 -9.72 13.28
C TYR A 262 -0.81 -10.96 12.45
N LEU A 263 -1.78 -11.54 11.74
CA LEU A 263 -1.62 -12.68 10.84
C LEU A 263 -1.00 -12.33 9.46
N LEU A 264 -0.84 -11.04 9.12
CA LEU A 264 -0.27 -10.58 7.84
C LEU A 264 1.00 -9.72 8.06
N PRO A 265 2.10 -10.32 8.55
CA PRO A 265 3.30 -9.56 8.91
C PRO A 265 3.92 -8.81 7.73
N GLU A 266 3.88 -9.37 6.52
CA GLU A 266 4.38 -8.69 5.31
C GLU A 266 3.57 -7.43 4.95
N VAL A 267 2.27 -7.41 5.27
CA VAL A 267 1.40 -6.25 5.04
C VAL A 267 1.68 -5.17 6.08
N ASN A 268 1.98 -5.58 7.32
CA ASN A 268 2.41 -4.65 8.37
C ASN A 268 3.77 -4.02 8.05
N GLU A 269 4.75 -4.80 7.57
CA GLU A 269 6.02 -4.23 7.11
C GLU A 269 5.84 -3.24 5.95
N TYR A 270 4.96 -3.58 4.99
CA TYR A 270 4.62 -2.65 3.92
C TYR A 270 4.02 -1.34 4.45
N LYS A 271 3.09 -1.43 5.40
CA LYS A 271 2.49 -0.25 6.06
C LYS A 271 3.55 0.60 6.74
N ASP A 272 4.48 -0.03 7.46
CA ASP A 272 5.55 0.68 8.16
C ASP A 272 6.49 1.38 7.16
N ILE A 273 6.87 0.70 6.06
CA ILE A 273 7.69 1.29 4.99
C ILE A 273 7.00 2.49 4.35
N MET A 274 5.72 2.35 3.97
CA MET A 274 4.95 3.45 3.37
C MET A 274 4.77 4.62 4.32
N SER A 275 4.57 4.34 5.62
CA SER A 275 4.53 5.35 6.68
C SER A 275 5.83 6.15 6.74
N SER A 276 6.97 5.46 6.72
CA SER A 276 8.30 6.08 6.77
C SER A 276 8.58 6.91 5.52
N ILE A 277 8.20 6.43 4.34
CA ILE A 277 8.33 7.18 3.07
C ILE A 277 7.50 8.46 3.11
N TYR A 278 6.24 8.38 3.58
CA TYR A 278 5.37 9.55 3.71
C TYR A 278 5.92 10.56 4.73
N GLN A 279 6.45 10.08 5.86
CA GLN A 279 7.08 10.94 6.87
C GLN A 279 8.34 11.64 6.33
N ASP A 280 9.23 10.93 5.63
CA ASP A 280 10.42 11.52 4.99
C ASP A 280 10.01 12.58 3.96
N TYR A 281 9.04 12.26 3.09
CA TYR A 281 8.49 13.20 2.11
C TYR A 281 7.99 14.49 2.79
N TYR A 282 7.13 14.35 3.80
CA TYR A 282 6.54 15.51 4.48
C TYR A 282 7.58 16.35 5.24
N LEU A 283 8.56 15.70 5.89
CA LEU A 283 9.63 16.41 6.59
C LEU A 283 10.54 17.19 5.63
N ARG A 284 10.79 16.66 4.44
CA ARG A 284 11.54 17.37 3.38
C ARG A 284 10.76 18.56 2.84
N GLU A 285 9.50 18.37 2.48
CA GLU A 285 8.63 19.46 2.07
C GLU A 285 8.58 20.55 3.15
N PHE A 286 8.42 20.16 4.41
CA PHE A 286 8.41 21.10 5.53
C PHE A 286 9.73 21.87 5.68
N LYS A 287 10.87 21.20 5.49
CA LYS A 287 12.20 21.83 5.50
C LYS A 287 12.34 22.89 4.40
N GLU A 288 11.89 22.61 3.18
CA GLU A 288 11.92 23.56 2.07
C GLU A 288 11.01 24.78 2.33
N HIS A 289 9.81 24.55 2.88
CA HIS A 289 8.91 25.62 3.30
C HIS A 289 9.51 26.49 4.42
N LEU A 290 10.20 25.88 5.39
CA LEU A 290 10.90 26.63 6.44
C LEU A 290 12.03 27.48 5.87
N GLY A 291 12.83 26.94 4.95
CA GLY A 291 13.89 27.70 4.27
C GLY A 291 13.33 28.90 3.49
N SER A 292 12.22 28.71 2.80
CA SER A 292 11.52 29.78 2.09
C SER A 292 10.96 30.84 3.03
N ALA A 293 10.34 30.43 4.15
CA ALA A 293 9.82 31.34 5.16
C ALA A 293 10.96 32.13 5.84
N GLU A 294 12.08 31.48 6.15
CA GLU A 294 13.26 32.12 6.72
C GLU A 294 13.83 33.17 5.76
N ALA A 295 13.99 32.83 4.49
CA ALA A 295 14.47 33.75 3.46
C ALA A 295 13.54 34.98 3.32
N ALA A 296 12.22 34.75 3.31
CA ALA A 296 11.24 35.82 3.26
C ALA A 296 11.33 36.75 4.48
N LEU A 297 11.42 36.19 5.69
CA LEU A 297 11.57 36.96 6.93
C LEU A 297 12.88 37.78 6.93
N ARG A 298 14.00 37.18 6.52
CA ARG A 298 15.28 37.88 6.38
C ARG A 298 15.18 39.06 5.40
N ASN A 299 14.49 38.89 4.28
CA ASN A 299 14.28 39.95 3.30
C ASN A 299 13.39 41.08 3.85
N VAL A 300 12.33 40.76 4.61
CA VAL A 300 11.49 41.76 5.27
C VAL A 300 12.29 42.54 6.32
N ILE A 301 13.06 41.86 7.16
CA ILE A 301 13.95 42.50 8.16
C ILE A 301 14.95 43.42 7.44
N ALA A 302 15.61 42.93 6.39
CA ALA A 302 16.59 43.70 5.63
C ALA A 302 16.01 44.89 4.86
N SER A 303 14.72 44.89 4.51
CA SER A 303 14.05 46.00 3.84
C SER A 303 13.40 47.00 4.79
N THR A 304 12.90 46.54 5.94
CA THR A 304 12.18 47.38 6.92
C THR A 304 13.07 47.93 8.04
N LEU A 305 14.19 47.26 8.35
CA LEU A 305 15.11 47.64 9.42
C LEU A 305 16.46 48.15 8.88
N ASN A 306 16.59 48.39 7.57
CA ASN A 306 17.76 49.04 7.02
C ASN A 306 17.77 50.52 7.42
N PRO A 307 18.78 51.01 8.18
CA PRO A 307 18.81 52.39 8.64
C PRO A 307 18.82 53.42 7.49
N ALA A 308 19.25 53.01 6.28
CA ALA A 308 19.32 53.86 5.10
C ALA A 308 17.94 54.26 4.52
N PHE A 309 16.87 53.52 4.82
CA PHE A 309 15.50 53.89 4.41
C PHE A 309 14.85 54.89 5.36
N MET A 310 15.33 55.00 6.60
CA MET A 310 14.82 55.97 7.60
C MET A 310 15.40 57.39 7.42
N THR A 311 16.32 57.59 6.46
CA THR A 311 16.95 58.90 6.21
C THR A 311 16.39 59.66 5.01
N HIS A 312 15.35 59.17 4.34
CA HIS A 312 14.70 59.88 3.23
C HIS A 312 13.17 59.87 3.35
N GLU A 313 12.64 60.44 4.43
CA GLU A 313 11.27 60.97 4.47
C GLU A 313 11.31 62.47 4.74
N ASN A 314 11.49 63.23 3.66
CA ASN A 314 11.06 64.62 3.51
C ASN A 314 11.05 64.93 2.00
N SER A 315 10.12 64.33 1.28
CA SER A 315 9.68 64.83 -0.02
C SER A 315 8.33 64.20 -0.36
N GLU A 316 7.28 65.01 -0.24
CA GLU A 316 5.94 64.72 -0.72
C GLU A 316 5.97 64.40 -2.22
N THR A 317 5.43 63.25 -2.62
CA THR A 317 4.36 63.12 -3.63
C THR A 317 4.01 61.64 -3.85
N GLN A 318 2.71 61.36 -3.85
CA GLN A 318 2.14 60.02 -4.07
C GLN A 318 2.50 59.45 -5.46
N PRO A 319 2.37 58.13 -5.64
CA PRO A 319 1.14 57.69 -6.32
C PRO A 319 0.42 56.53 -5.62
N SER A 320 -0.90 56.56 -5.80
CA SER A 320 -1.86 55.54 -5.44
C SER A 320 -1.50 54.16 -5.99
N PHE A 321 -1.11 53.26 -5.11
CA PHE A 321 -1.31 51.83 -5.30
C PHE A 321 -2.50 51.41 -4.45
N SER A 322 -3.45 50.71 -5.06
CA SER A 322 -4.54 50.02 -4.37
C SER A 322 -3.94 48.93 -3.48
N SER A 323 -3.56 49.33 -2.27
CA SER A 323 -2.96 48.50 -1.23
C SER A 323 -4.01 47.53 -0.71
N VAL A 324 -3.82 46.24 -0.97
CA VAL A 324 -4.44 45.19 -0.15
C VAL A 324 -3.94 45.42 1.26
N ASP A 325 -4.86 45.83 2.15
CA ASP A 325 -4.57 46.27 3.52
C ASP A 325 -4.13 45.06 4.37
N VAL A 326 -2.85 44.71 4.30
CA VAL A 326 -2.26 43.72 5.20
C VAL A 326 -1.99 44.41 6.53
N SER A 327 -2.99 44.43 7.40
CA SER A 327 -2.85 45.07 8.72
C SER A 327 -1.67 44.47 9.49
N ARG A 328 -0.88 45.32 10.15
CA ARG A 328 0.23 44.91 11.02
C ARG A 328 -0.20 43.85 12.04
N GLU A 329 -1.42 43.98 12.55
CA GLU A 329 -2.04 43.04 13.48
C GLU A 329 -2.24 41.64 12.87
N ASN A 330 -2.69 41.56 11.62
CA ASN A 330 -2.83 40.28 10.90
C ASN A 330 -1.48 39.57 10.72
N ILE A 331 -0.41 40.34 10.43
CA ILE A 331 0.95 39.79 10.32
C ILE A 331 1.42 39.26 11.68
N LEU A 332 1.27 40.05 12.76
CA LEU A 332 1.66 39.65 14.11
C LEU A 332 0.91 38.40 14.58
N ASN A 333 -0.40 38.30 14.31
CA ASN A 333 -1.20 37.12 14.65
C ASN A 333 -0.74 35.87 13.90
N ARG A 334 -0.38 35.99 12.61
CA ARG A 334 0.19 34.88 11.84
C ARG A 334 1.56 34.46 12.35
N LEU A 335 2.44 35.42 12.66
CA LEU A 335 3.75 35.13 13.25
C LEU A 335 3.64 34.44 14.62
N SER A 336 2.70 34.87 15.46
CA SER A 336 2.40 34.23 16.74
C SER A 336 1.91 32.79 16.55
N THR A 337 1.03 32.55 15.57
CA THR A 337 0.53 31.21 15.23
C THR A 337 1.67 30.31 14.76
N VAL A 338 2.54 30.80 13.87
CA VAL A 338 3.73 30.07 13.41
C VAL A 338 4.63 29.74 14.60
N SER A 339 4.92 30.70 15.48
CA SER A 339 5.74 30.47 16.68
C SER A 339 5.14 29.39 17.58
N MET A 340 3.84 29.43 17.85
CA MET A 340 3.14 28.41 18.64
C MET A 340 3.26 27.02 18.01
N LEU A 341 2.99 26.90 16.71
CA LEU A 341 3.09 25.64 15.98
C LEU A 341 4.53 25.11 15.94
N SER A 342 5.51 25.98 15.71
CA SER A 342 6.94 25.65 15.72
C SER A 342 7.37 25.10 17.08
N SER A 343 6.98 25.73 18.20
CA SER A 343 7.28 25.22 19.53
C SER A 343 6.62 23.86 19.81
N GLY A 344 5.37 23.68 19.35
CA GLY A 344 4.67 22.39 19.44
C GLY A 344 5.37 21.29 18.66
N LEU A 345 5.83 21.60 17.45
CA LEU A 345 6.57 20.67 16.60
C LEU A 345 7.96 20.35 17.16
N GLU A 346 8.71 21.35 17.62
CA GLU A 346 10.02 21.18 18.23
C GLU A 346 9.94 20.23 19.44
N LYS A 347 8.92 20.41 20.29
CA LYS A 347 8.67 19.51 21.42
C LYS A 347 8.46 18.07 20.95
N ARG A 348 7.64 17.86 19.92
CA ARG A 348 7.34 16.52 19.37
C ARG A 348 8.56 15.85 18.74
N LEU A 349 9.37 16.61 18.00
CA LEU A 349 10.60 16.10 17.39
C LEU A 349 11.61 15.69 18.46
N ARG A 350 11.80 16.52 19.51
CA ARG A 350 12.72 16.22 20.62
C ARG A 350 12.27 15.04 21.48
N THR A 351 10.97 14.76 21.58
CA THR A 351 10.46 13.61 22.35
C THR A 351 10.58 12.28 21.62
N LYS A 352 10.55 12.26 20.27
CA LYS A 352 10.72 11.01 19.51
C LYS A 352 12.13 10.41 19.66
N ASP A 353 13.14 11.22 20.00
CA ASP A 353 14.50 10.75 20.28
C ASP A 353 14.64 10.02 21.64
N VAL A 354 13.61 9.98 22.48
CA VAL A 354 13.68 9.40 23.85
C VAL A 354 13.08 7.98 23.93
N ASP A 355 12.26 7.57 22.95
CA ASP A 355 11.62 6.24 22.93
C ASP A 355 12.32 5.22 22.01
N CYS A 356 13.51 5.55 21.49
CA CYS A 356 14.43 4.61 20.83
C CYS A 356 15.71 4.45 21.66
N LEU A 357 15.63 3.74 22.80
CA LEU A 357 16.76 3.18 23.53
C LEU A 357 16.42 1.81 24.10
#